data_AF-A0A7X5ZTV6-F1
#
_entry.id   AF-A0A7X5ZTV6-F1
#
_cell.length_a   1.000
_cell.length_b   1.000
_cell.length_c   1.000
_cell.angle_alpha   90.00
_cell.angle_beta   90.00
_cell.angle_gamma   90.00
#
_symmetry.space_group_name_H-M   'P 1'
#
loop_
_entity.id
_entity.type
_entity.pdbx_description
1 polymer ?
#
loop_
_entity_poly.entity_id
_entity_poly.type
_entity_poly.pdbx_seq_one_letter_code
_entity_poly.pdbx_strand_id
1 'polypeptide(L)'
;MDEIMRGHAAELREMSSARAADWLLQRYPRGGEAIILLEHISLRKGDYRRLAEQYLAGPSHAHDRAYRLFRDRLGLTRLIRILGETQGRDSRDADLLAYHLRPMLRGAKDAKELREATAFVDALAAS
;
A
#
# COMPACT_ATOMS: atom_id res chain seq x y z
N MET A 1 -10.66 12.64 -10.57
CA MET A 1 -9.94 11.83 -11.59
C MET A 1 -10.25 12.44 -12.94
N ASP A 2 -9.24 12.71 -13.77
CA ASP A 2 -9.42 13.29 -15.11
C ASP A 2 -9.95 12.27 -16.14
N GLU A 3 -10.18 12.72 -17.36
CA GLU A 3 -10.72 11.91 -18.45
C GLU A 3 -9.78 10.78 -18.91
N ILE A 4 -8.48 11.05 -18.96
CA ILE A 4 -7.46 10.06 -19.35
C ILE A 4 -7.44 8.92 -18.33
N MET A 5 -7.43 9.26 -17.04
CA MET A 5 -7.44 8.30 -15.94
C MET A 5 -8.76 7.51 -15.87
N ARG A 6 -9.89 8.12 -16.26
CA ARG A 6 -11.17 7.40 -16.44
C ARG A 6 -11.09 6.37 -17.56
N GLY A 7 -10.44 6.71 -18.69
CA GLY A 7 -10.16 5.78 -19.77
C GLY A 7 -9.33 4.58 -19.30
N HIS A 8 -8.18 4.84 -18.65
CA HIS A 8 -7.33 3.76 -18.10
C HIS A 8 -8.08 2.87 -17.10
N ALA A 9 -8.88 3.46 -16.20
CA ALA A 9 -9.66 2.67 -15.24
C ALA A 9 -10.73 1.81 -15.94
N ALA A 10 -11.32 2.27 -17.04
CA ALA A 10 -12.25 1.47 -17.84
C ALA A 10 -11.52 0.30 -18.51
N GLU A 11 -10.39 0.54 -19.17
CA GLU A 11 -9.58 -0.49 -19.81
C GLU A 11 -9.12 -1.57 -18.80
N LEU A 12 -8.66 -1.15 -17.62
CA LEU A 12 -8.20 -2.06 -16.58
C LEU A 12 -9.29 -2.99 -16.04
N ARG A 13 -10.57 -2.58 -16.08
CA ARG A 13 -11.70 -3.43 -15.65
C ARG A 13 -11.99 -4.57 -16.61
N GLU A 14 -11.69 -4.38 -17.90
CA GLU A 14 -11.85 -5.40 -18.93
C GLU A 14 -10.70 -6.41 -18.93
N MET A 15 -9.62 -6.14 -18.20
CA MET A 15 -8.47 -7.04 -18.08
C MET A 15 -8.66 -8.07 -16.98
N SER A 16 -8.02 -9.23 -17.14
CA SER A 16 -7.83 -10.14 -16.02
C SER A 16 -6.99 -9.46 -14.93
N SER A 17 -7.23 -9.83 -13.67
CA SER A 17 -6.50 -9.26 -12.53
C SER A 17 -4.97 -9.29 -12.69
N ALA A 18 -4.44 -10.41 -13.18
CA ALA A 18 -2.99 -10.56 -13.42
C ALA A 18 -2.50 -9.60 -14.51
N ARG A 19 -3.22 -9.50 -15.63
CA ARG A 19 -2.85 -8.61 -16.74
C ARG A 19 -2.95 -7.14 -16.35
N ALA A 20 -3.97 -6.77 -15.58
CA ALA A 20 -4.12 -5.43 -15.03
C ALA A 20 -2.95 -5.08 -14.09
N ALA A 21 -2.55 -6.00 -13.22
CA ALA A 21 -1.42 -5.81 -12.32
C ALA A 21 -0.09 -5.64 -13.09
N ASP A 22 0.15 -6.48 -14.10
CA ASP A 22 1.37 -6.37 -14.93
C ASP A 22 1.39 -5.05 -15.70
N TRP A 23 0.25 -4.60 -16.25
CA TRP A 23 0.13 -3.30 -16.90
C TRP A 23 0.43 -2.16 -15.93
N LEU A 24 -0.10 -2.20 -14.70
CA LEU A 24 0.14 -1.17 -13.69
C LEU A 24 1.62 -1.09 -13.32
N LEU A 25 2.28 -2.24 -13.10
CA LEU A 25 3.70 -2.30 -12.79
C LEU A 25 4.57 -1.75 -13.92
N GLN A 26 4.21 -2.03 -15.18
CA GLN A 26 4.93 -1.53 -16.34
C GLN A 26 4.73 -0.02 -16.53
N ARG A 27 3.49 0.47 -16.39
CA ARG A 27 3.14 1.88 -16.65
C ARG A 27 3.53 2.80 -15.49
N TYR A 28 3.42 2.31 -14.27
CA TYR A 28 3.64 3.05 -13.02
C TYR A 28 4.54 2.26 -12.06
N PRO A 29 5.83 2.04 -12.40
CA PRO A 29 6.72 1.17 -11.62
C PRO A 29 6.95 1.61 -10.17
N ARG A 30 6.60 2.86 -9.83
CA ARG A 30 6.70 3.45 -8.48
C ARG A 30 5.34 3.80 -7.85
N GLY A 31 4.24 3.29 -8.39
CA GLY A 31 2.91 3.38 -7.78
C GLY A 31 2.15 4.70 -7.98
N GLY A 32 2.81 5.86 -8.00
CA GLY A 32 2.25 7.21 -8.25
C GLY A 32 0.74 7.32 -8.50
N GLU A 33 0.34 7.60 -9.75
CA GLU A 33 -1.08 7.69 -10.14
C GLU A 33 -1.79 6.33 -10.14
N ALA A 34 -1.07 5.21 -10.18
CA ALA A 34 -1.68 3.88 -10.08
C ALA A 34 -2.46 3.70 -8.77
N ILE A 35 -2.08 4.37 -7.68
CA ILE A 35 -2.86 4.35 -6.43
C ILE A 35 -4.28 4.90 -6.66
N ILE A 36 -4.45 5.91 -7.50
CA ILE A 36 -5.77 6.46 -7.86
C ILE A 36 -6.57 5.43 -8.67
N LEU A 37 -5.93 4.78 -9.64
CA LEU A 37 -6.60 3.74 -10.46
C LEU A 37 -7.05 2.55 -9.60
N LEU A 38 -6.27 2.15 -8.62
CA LEU A 38 -6.56 1.03 -7.71
C LEU A 38 -7.79 1.27 -6.81
N GLU A 39 -8.23 2.51 -6.63
CA GLU A 39 -9.51 2.82 -5.96
C GLU A 39 -10.73 2.51 -6.84
N HIS A 40 -10.51 2.42 -8.16
CA HIS A 40 -11.57 2.31 -9.15
C HIS A 40 -11.66 0.93 -9.81
N ILE A 41 -10.73 0.02 -9.49
CA ILE A 41 -10.71 -1.35 -10.03
C ILE A 41 -10.63 -2.38 -8.89
N SER A 42 -11.00 -3.62 -9.20
CA SER A 42 -10.89 -4.74 -8.27
C SER A 42 -9.92 -5.77 -8.81
N LEU A 43 -8.88 -6.06 -8.03
CA LEU A 43 -7.91 -7.10 -8.31
C LEU A 43 -8.03 -8.23 -7.29
N ARG A 44 -7.48 -9.39 -7.63
CA ARG A 44 -7.31 -10.51 -6.70
C ARG A 44 -6.32 -10.11 -5.62
N LYS A 45 -6.49 -10.69 -4.44
CA LYS A 45 -5.64 -10.41 -3.27
C LYS A 45 -4.16 -10.65 -3.52
N GLY A 46 -3.82 -11.68 -4.31
CA GLY A 46 -2.44 -11.97 -4.71
C GLY A 46 -1.81 -10.87 -5.55
N ASP A 47 -2.58 -10.23 -6.43
CA ASP A 47 -2.11 -9.15 -7.29
C ASP A 47 -2.00 -7.83 -6.53
N TYR A 48 -2.95 -7.53 -5.62
CA TYR A 48 -2.79 -6.42 -4.68
C TYR A 48 -1.51 -6.55 -3.83
N ARG A 49 -1.16 -7.78 -3.43
CA ARG A 49 0.08 -8.05 -2.69
C ARG A 49 1.31 -7.74 -3.54
N ARG A 50 1.37 -8.23 -4.79
CA ARG A 50 2.48 -7.94 -5.72
C ARG A 50 2.69 -6.44 -5.92
N LEU A 51 1.59 -5.70 -6.11
CA LEU A 51 1.63 -4.25 -6.26
C LEU A 51 2.10 -3.55 -4.98
N ALA A 52 1.66 -4.00 -3.81
CA ALA A 52 2.10 -3.44 -2.53
C ALA A 52 3.60 -3.66 -2.30
N GLU A 53 4.11 -4.86 -2.56
CA GLU A 53 5.54 -5.19 -2.45
C GLU A 53 6.40 -4.26 -3.33
N GLN A 54 5.95 -3.95 -4.54
CA GLN A 54 6.66 -3.02 -5.43
C GLN A 54 6.50 -1.55 -5.01
N TYR A 55 5.27 -1.09 -4.78
CA TYR A 55 4.98 0.33 -4.60
C TYR A 55 5.32 0.85 -3.21
N LEU A 56 5.46 -0.04 -2.23
CA LEU A 56 5.86 0.28 -0.86
C LEU A 56 7.33 -0.05 -0.57
N ALA A 57 8.14 -0.38 -1.59
CA ALA A 57 9.59 -0.55 -1.42
C ALA A 57 10.40 0.76 -1.52
N GLY A 58 9.78 1.82 -2.04
CA GLY A 58 10.41 3.15 -2.13
C GLY A 58 10.37 3.93 -0.81
N PRO A 59 10.88 5.17 -0.82
CA PRO A 59 10.81 6.09 0.31
C PRO A 59 9.39 6.23 0.84
N SER A 60 9.27 6.54 2.12
CA SER A 60 7.96 6.76 2.75
C SER A 60 7.21 7.85 2.00
N HIS A 61 5.99 7.52 1.56
CA HIS A 61 5.17 8.44 0.78
C HIS A 61 4.75 9.61 1.68
N ALA A 62 4.79 10.84 1.16
CA ALA A 62 4.27 12.02 1.87
C ALA A 62 2.75 11.97 2.13
N HIS A 63 2.07 10.96 1.58
CA HIS A 63 0.64 10.76 1.67
C HIS A 63 0.31 9.32 2.07
N ASP A 64 -0.64 9.21 3.01
CA ASP A 64 -1.11 7.94 3.58
C ASP A 64 -2.01 7.10 2.65
N ARG A 65 -2.34 7.62 1.47
CA ARG A 65 -3.32 7.03 0.55
C ARG A 65 -2.97 5.59 0.15
N ALA A 66 -1.71 5.35 -0.20
CA ALA A 66 -1.24 4.01 -0.59
C ALA A 66 -1.36 3.03 0.59
N TYR A 67 -0.94 3.42 1.78
CA TYR A 67 -1.01 2.59 2.98
C TYR A 67 -2.47 2.25 3.33
N ARG A 68 -3.40 3.22 3.25
CA ARG A 68 -4.84 2.96 3.46
C ARG A 68 -5.40 2.00 2.43
N LEU A 69 -5.12 2.23 1.16
CA LEU A 69 -5.57 1.36 0.08
C LEU A 69 -5.13 -0.08 0.30
N PHE A 70 -3.84 -0.31 0.55
CA PHE A 70 -3.33 -1.66 0.75
C PHE A 70 -3.78 -2.28 2.08
N ARG A 71 -3.96 -1.48 3.14
CA ARG A 71 -4.59 -1.95 4.38
C ARG A 71 -5.98 -2.51 4.09
N ASP A 72 -6.82 -1.75 3.38
CA ASP A 72 -8.22 -2.14 3.14
C ASP A 72 -8.32 -3.39 2.25
N ARG A 73 -7.38 -3.56 1.32
CA ARG A 73 -7.36 -4.72 0.40
C ARG A 73 -6.68 -5.96 0.99
N LEU A 74 -5.64 -5.79 1.81
CA LEU A 74 -4.80 -6.90 2.29
C LEU A 74 -5.01 -7.25 3.77
N GLY A 75 -5.41 -6.26 4.57
CA GLY A 75 -5.44 -6.27 6.03
C GLY A 75 -4.18 -5.66 6.65
N LEU A 76 -4.31 -5.15 7.88
CA LEU A 76 -3.25 -4.47 8.61
C LEU A 76 -2.02 -5.38 8.83
N THR A 77 -2.23 -6.63 9.28
CA THR A 77 -1.14 -7.62 9.43
C THR A 77 -0.28 -7.73 8.18
N ARG A 78 -0.90 -7.85 6.99
CA ARG A 78 -0.17 -8.03 5.74
C ARG A 78 0.56 -6.75 5.34
N LEU A 79 -0.05 -5.60 5.52
CA LEU A 79 0.58 -4.31 5.22
C LEU A 79 1.87 -4.14 6.03
N ILE A 80 1.82 -4.35 7.35
CA ILE A 80 2.98 -4.21 8.22
C ILE A 80 4.10 -5.17 7.84
N ARG A 81 3.74 -6.42 7.55
CA ARG A 81 4.72 -7.41 7.09
C ARG A 81 5.43 -6.95 5.82
N ILE A 82 4.68 -6.49 4.82
CA ILE A 82 5.26 -5.98 3.57
C ILE A 82 6.19 -4.80 3.87
N LEU A 83 5.73 -3.82 4.65
CA LEU A 83 6.57 -2.67 5.02
C LEU A 83 7.85 -3.07 5.75
N GLY A 84 7.78 -4.05 6.65
CA GLY A 84 8.96 -4.60 7.33
C GLY A 84 9.91 -5.36 6.41
N GLU A 85 9.43 -5.92 5.30
CA GLU A 85 10.20 -6.63 4.28
C GLU A 85 10.78 -5.67 3.22
N THR A 86 10.13 -4.52 2.96
CA THR A 86 10.45 -3.67 1.80
C THR A 86 11.07 -2.32 2.14
N GLN A 87 10.86 -1.77 3.34
CA GLN A 87 11.35 -0.42 3.68
C GLN A 87 12.83 -0.43 4.10
N GLY A 88 13.62 0.41 3.44
CA GLY A 88 14.99 0.74 3.87
C GLY A 88 14.93 1.60 5.14
N ARG A 89 15.70 1.24 6.17
CA ARG A 89 15.65 1.90 7.48
C ARG A 89 16.53 3.16 7.53
N ASP A 90 16.15 4.20 6.80
CA ASP A 90 16.63 5.56 7.11
C ASP A 90 15.68 6.21 8.14
N SER A 91 16.22 6.92 9.12
CA SER A 91 15.46 7.41 10.29
C SER A 91 14.37 8.41 9.91
N ARG A 92 14.62 9.27 8.91
CA ARG A 92 13.59 10.22 8.41
C ARG A 92 12.39 9.52 7.77
N ASP A 93 12.63 8.42 7.06
CA ASP A 93 11.56 7.64 6.44
C ASP A 93 10.78 6.84 7.49
N ALA A 94 11.44 6.42 8.58
CA ALA A 94 10.82 5.69 9.68
C ALA A 94 9.81 6.54 10.47
N ASP A 95 10.16 7.78 10.82
CA ASP A 95 9.27 8.72 11.51
C ASP A 95 8.02 9.04 10.69
N LEU A 96 8.20 9.32 9.40
CA LEU A 96 7.10 9.63 8.50
C LEU A 96 6.17 8.42 8.32
N LEU A 97 6.74 7.22 8.20
CA LEU A 97 5.97 5.99 8.15
C LEU A 97 5.18 5.76 9.44
N ALA A 98 5.81 5.93 10.60
CA ALA A 98 5.15 5.80 11.89
C ALA A 98 3.99 6.79 12.02
N TYR A 99 4.18 8.05 11.59
CA TYR A 99 3.12 9.07 11.56
C TYR A 99 1.90 8.63 10.75
N HIS A 100 2.12 8.07 9.55
CA HIS A 100 1.02 7.60 8.70
C HIS A 100 0.35 6.30 9.21
N LEU A 101 1.09 5.41 9.86
CA LEU A 101 0.56 4.13 10.36
C LEU A 101 -0.21 4.27 11.69
N ARG A 102 0.16 5.21 12.56
CA ARG A 102 -0.49 5.41 13.88
C ARG A 102 -2.03 5.51 13.79
N PRO A 103 -2.61 6.33 12.89
CA PRO A 103 -4.08 6.40 12.74
C PRO A 103 -4.71 5.07 12.28
N MET A 104 -3.97 4.23 11.56
CA MET A 104 -4.47 2.98 10.98
C MET A 104 -4.62 1.84 11.99
N LEU A 105 -3.92 1.93 13.13
CA LEU A 105 -4.01 0.97 14.23
C LEU A 105 -5.44 0.82 14.76
N ARG A 106 -6.25 1.88 14.66
CA ARG A 106 -7.64 1.92 15.12
C ARG A 106 -8.56 0.89 14.46
N GLY A 107 -8.19 0.35 13.32
CA GLY A 107 -8.95 -0.76 12.73
C GLY A 107 -8.13 -2.00 12.53
N ALA A 108 -7.30 -2.33 13.52
CA ALA A 108 -6.94 -3.71 13.81
C ALA A 108 -8.20 -4.53 14.11
N LYS A 109 -8.22 -5.79 13.67
CA LYS A 109 -9.37 -6.70 13.81
C LYS A 109 -9.52 -7.29 15.22
N ASP A 110 -8.42 -7.37 15.97
CA ASP A 110 -8.36 -7.95 17.31
C ASP A 110 -7.18 -7.36 18.12
N ALA A 111 -7.17 -7.64 19.43
CA ALA A 111 -6.14 -7.15 20.33
C ALA A 111 -4.73 -7.72 20.04
N LYS A 112 -4.63 -8.87 19.36
CA LYS A 112 -3.34 -9.44 18.96
C LYS A 112 -2.76 -8.64 17.79
N GLU A 113 -3.54 -8.42 16.74
CA GLU A 113 -3.14 -7.60 15.58
C GLU A 113 -2.80 -6.17 16.01
N LEU A 114 -3.57 -5.58 16.94
CA LEU A 114 -3.26 -4.27 17.48
C LEU A 114 -1.89 -4.25 18.17
N ARG A 115 -1.60 -5.22 19.05
CA ARG A 115 -0.31 -5.29 19.76
C ARG A 115 0.86 -5.45 18.80
N GLU A 116 0.75 -6.36 17.83
CA GLU A 116 1.80 -6.60 16.83
C GLU A 116 2.04 -5.35 15.96
N ALA A 117 0.96 -4.68 15.56
CA ALA A 117 1.03 -3.46 14.78
C ALA A 117 1.62 -2.28 15.55
N THR A 118 1.23 -2.10 16.81
CA THR A 118 1.81 -1.08 17.69
C THR A 118 3.31 -1.33 17.89
N ALA A 119 3.72 -2.57 18.15
CA ALA A 119 5.13 -2.90 18.33
C ALA A 119 5.98 -2.57 17.09
N PHE A 120 5.44 -2.81 15.89
CA PHE A 120 6.10 -2.42 14.65
C PHE A 120 6.24 -0.89 14.53
N VAL A 121 5.16 -0.14 14.79
CA VAL A 121 5.16 1.33 14.72
C VAL A 121 6.10 1.95 15.75
N ASP A 122 6.15 1.41 16.96
CA ASP A 122 7.05 1.89 18.01
C ASP A 122 8.52 1.59 17.68
N ALA A 123 8.82 0.44 17.05
CA ALA A 123 10.17 0.13 16.58
C ALA A 123 10.64 1.07 15.46
N LEU A 124 9.74 1.53 14.60
CA LEU A 124 10.06 2.54 13.58
C LEU A 124 10.46 3.87 14.22
N ALA A 125 9.72 4.34 15.23
CA ALA A 125 9.99 5.60 15.91
C ALA A 125 11.26 5.58 16.81
N ALA A 126 11.85 4.41 17.02
CA ALA A 126 13.08 4.22 17.79
C ALA A 126 14.34 4.06 16.91
N SER A 127 14.18 4.07 15.57
CA SER A 127 15.24 3.86 14.57
C SER A 127 15.84 5.17 14.08
#